data_AF-A0A661NSS6-F1
#
_entry.id   AF-A0A661NSS6-F1
#
_cell.length_a   1.000
_cell.length_b   1.000
_cell.length_c   1.000
_cell.angle_alpha   90.00
_cell.angle_beta   90.00
_cell.angle_gamma   90.00
#
_symmetry.space_group_name_H-M   'P 1'
#
loop_
_entity.id
_entity.type
_entity.pdbx_description
1 polymer ?
#
loop_
_entity_poly.entity_id
_entity_poly.type
_entity_poly.pdbx_seq_one_letter_code
_entity_poly.pdbx_strand_id
1 'polypeptide(L)'
;MTRRRIARGLAVWALATGLGALFVHCQARIDPGPMPDAEAAGWAFSALEAVRRGDDPPAAPPSASSFRGVGPIFVIAWTRGRPLVRHVGTRNLAETIVAAGEAFAHDRELAVQPGWGRDSAAAESLRFTVEVTRGEAPVWFGVPFIENLDVVPLREGLHLSLDGEDAYITPEELRAADVYDVGVATPIPDLTIGVDVVSLVGQLARSLGRDEEDADEGTVTRLWASALAAESYPDRVEVTEEALREAVVEGAEFLLRHMRPDGRYTYLYDARTGRERPAGYNLPRHSGTTYFLAQVHHLHGMPAAREGARRALAWVKNTRIRHCGGPALWCVEQNGVVEMGSSALTA
;
A
#
# COMPACT_ATOMS: atom_id res chain seq x y z
N MET A 1 -8.59 13.40 50.41
CA MET A 1 -9.04 14.14 49.21
C MET A 1 -10.56 13.97 49.08
N THR A 2 -11.36 15.02 48.95
CA THR A 2 -12.84 14.89 48.97
C THR A 2 -13.40 14.46 47.60
N ARG A 3 -14.49 13.67 47.57
CA ARG A 3 -15.17 13.23 46.33
C ARG A 3 -15.44 14.39 45.36
N ARG A 4 -15.80 15.57 45.89
CA ARG A 4 -16.02 16.80 45.08
C ARG A 4 -14.76 17.32 44.41
N ARG A 5 -13.58 17.22 45.04
CA ARG A 5 -12.31 17.64 44.42
C ARG A 5 -11.89 16.68 43.31
N ILE A 6 -12.09 15.37 43.52
CA ILE A 6 -11.82 14.35 42.48
C ILE A 6 -12.74 14.57 41.27
N ALA A 7 -14.05 14.74 41.50
CA ALA A 7 -15.00 14.98 40.41
C ALA A 7 -14.68 16.26 39.60
N ARG A 8 -14.30 17.36 40.29
CA ARG A 8 -13.85 18.59 39.61
C ARG A 8 -12.57 18.38 38.82
N GLY A 9 -11.59 17.65 39.38
CA GLY A 9 -10.36 17.31 38.68
C GLY A 9 -10.62 16.52 37.40
N LEU A 10 -11.47 15.49 37.47
CA LEU A 10 -11.87 14.70 36.31
C LEU A 10 -12.61 15.53 35.26
N ALA A 11 -13.51 16.43 35.67
CA ALA A 11 -14.23 17.30 34.75
C ALA A 11 -13.30 18.29 34.02
N VAL A 12 -12.35 18.90 34.74
CA VAL A 12 -11.35 19.80 34.13
C VAL A 12 -10.44 19.03 33.17
N TRP A 13 -9.98 17.85 33.57
CA TRP A 13 -9.17 17.00 32.71
C TRP A 13 -9.90 16.57 31.42
N ALA A 14 -11.16 16.15 31.54
CA ALA A 14 -11.98 15.77 30.40
C ALA A 14 -12.23 16.97 29.45
N LEU A 15 -12.51 18.16 30.00
CA LEU A 15 -12.69 19.37 29.21
C LEU A 15 -11.41 19.77 28.48
N ALA A 16 -10.27 19.78 29.17
CA ALA A 16 -8.97 20.10 28.59
C ALA A 16 -8.61 19.12 27.47
N THR A 17 -8.84 17.83 27.69
CA THR A 17 -8.62 16.77 26.69
C THR A 17 -9.54 16.97 25.49
N GLY A 18 -10.83 17.26 25.71
CA GLY A 18 -11.79 17.50 24.62
C GLY A 18 -11.43 18.74 23.79
N LEU A 19 -11.02 19.83 24.43
CA LEU A 19 -10.56 21.04 23.73
C LEU A 19 -9.26 20.80 22.96
N GLY A 20 -8.31 20.08 23.56
CA GLY A 20 -7.07 19.68 22.89
C GLY A 20 -7.33 18.81 21.66
N ALA A 21 -8.18 17.79 21.79
CA ALA A 21 -8.57 16.92 20.69
C ALA A 21 -9.30 17.69 19.57
N LEU A 22 -10.18 18.63 19.91
CA LEU A 22 -10.84 19.49 18.93
C LEU A 22 -9.84 20.40 18.20
N PHE A 23 -8.90 21.00 18.94
CA PHE A 23 -7.86 21.84 18.36
C PHE A 23 -6.99 21.05 17.37
N VAL A 24 -6.49 19.88 17.79
CA VAL A 24 -5.74 18.97 16.92
C VAL A 24 -6.59 18.56 15.72
N HIS A 25 -7.86 18.19 15.90
CA HIS A 25 -8.74 17.83 14.79
C HIS A 25 -8.90 18.98 13.79
N CYS A 26 -9.12 20.21 14.25
CA CYS A 26 -9.28 21.36 13.37
C CYS A 26 -8.00 21.72 12.60
N GLN A 27 -6.83 21.45 13.17
CA GLN A 27 -5.53 21.75 12.56
C GLN A 27 -5.02 20.60 11.66
N ALA A 28 -5.32 19.36 12.04
CA ALA A 28 -4.83 18.18 11.34
C ALA A 28 -5.78 17.68 10.25
N ARG A 29 -7.04 18.11 10.24
CA ARG A 29 -8.03 17.70 9.24
C ARG A 29 -7.73 18.34 7.90
N ILE A 30 -7.59 17.49 6.89
CA ILE A 30 -7.61 17.88 5.48
C ILE A 30 -9.02 17.63 4.94
N ASP A 31 -9.69 18.69 4.47
CA ASP A 31 -10.94 18.55 3.71
C ASP A 31 -10.60 18.32 2.24
N PRO A 32 -10.87 17.12 1.69
CA PRO A 32 -10.37 16.75 0.38
C PRO A 32 -11.17 17.45 -0.73
N GLY A 33 -10.44 18.08 -1.64
CA GLY A 33 -10.96 18.67 -2.86
C GLY A 33 -11.53 17.66 -3.85
N PRO A 34 -12.09 18.15 -4.97
CA PRO A 34 -12.74 17.32 -5.96
C PRO A 34 -11.76 16.40 -6.68
N MET A 35 -12.27 15.28 -7.19
CA MET A 35 -11.57 14.41 -8.14
C MET A 35 -12.11 14.66 -9.55
N PRO A 36 -11.31 14.41 -10.60
CA PRO A 36 -11.83 14.36 -11.96
C PRO A 36 -12.93 13.30 -12.09
N ASP A 37 -13.86 13.52 -13.00
CA ASP A 37 -14.86 12.49 -13.32
C ASP A 37 -14.26 11.32 -14.11
N ALA A 38 -15.05 10.27 -14.32
CA ALA A 38 -14.60 9.05 -15.00
C ALA A 38 -14.20 9.30 -16.46
N GLU A 39 -14.83 10.26 -17.15
CA GLU A 39 -14.47 10.62 -18.53
C GLU A 39 -13.08 11.26 -18.58
N ALA A 40 -12.81 12.22 -17.68
CA ALA A 40 -11.51 12.86 -17.56
C ALA A 40 -10.41 11.89 -17.14
N ALA A 41 -10.71 10.98 -16.21
CA ALA A 41 -9.77 9.94 -15.79
C ALA A 41 -9.46 8.94 -16.91
N GLY A 42 -10.48 8.44 -17.62
CA GLY A 42 -10.31 7.53 -18.75
C GLY A 42 -9.52 8.18 -19.88
N TRP A 43 -9.76 9.46 -20.16
CA TRP A 43 -8.98 10.24 -21.11
C TRP A 43 -7.50 10.33 -20.69
N ALA A 44 -7.21 10.65 -19.42
CA ALA A 44 -5.84 10.81 -18.94
C ALA A 44 -4.99 9.55 -19.20
N PHE A 45 -5.51 8.36 -18.87
CA PHE A 45 -4.83 7.10 -19.16
C PHE A 45 -4.73 6.81 -20.66
N SER A 46 -5.78 7.08 -21.42
CA SER A 46 -5.78 6.89 -22.87
C SER A 46 -4.74 7.76 -23.59
N ALA A 47 -4.53 8.99 -23.10
CA ALA A 47 -3.54 9.91 -23.62
C ALA A 47 -2.11 9.48 -23.31
N LEU A 48 -1.82 9.09 -22.06
CA LEU A 48 -0.51 8.55 -21.70
C LEU A 48 -0.19 7.26 -22.46
N GLU A 49 -1.20 6.42 -22.69
CA GLU A 49 -1.06 5.19 -23.45
C GLU A 49 -0.86 5.42 -24.96
N ALA A 50 -1.44 6.49 -25.52
CA ALA A 50 -1.16 6.91 -26.89
C ALA A 50 0.29 7.38 -27.04
N VAL A 51 0.74 8.24 -26.12
CA VAL A 51 2.14 8.71 -26.06
C VAL A 51 3.12 7.55 -25.92
N ARG A 52 2.85 6.60 -25.01
CA ARG A 52 3.67 5.38 -24.84
C ARG A 52 3.84 4.62 -26.16
N ARG A 53 2.81 4.57 -27.00
CA ARG A 53 2.81 3.90 -28.31
C ARG A 53 3.44 4.73 -29.44
N GLY A 54 3.77 5.99 -29.18
CA GLY A 54 4.22 6.94 -30.19
C GLY A 54 3.08 7.42 -31.11
N ASP A 55 1.84 7.35 -30.64
CA ASP A 55 0.66 7.87 -31.32
C ASP A 55 0.29 9.26 -30.76
N ASP A 56 -0.43 10.07 -31.54
CA ASP A 56 -0.95 11.35 -31.05
C ASP A 56 -2.00 11.13 -29.96
N PRO A 57 -1.93 11.86 -28.82
CA PRO A 57 -2.93 11.72 -27.77
C PRO A 57 -4.30 12.24 -28.24
N PRO A 58 -5.41 11.62 -27.80
CA PRO A 58 -6.75 12.10 -28.10
C PRO A 58 -6.97 13.49 -27.49
N ALA A 59 -7.81 14.30 -28.14
CA ALA A 59 -8.18 15.61 -27.62
C ALA A 59 -8.83 15.51 -26.23
N ALA A 60 -8.45 16.42 -25.33
CA ALA A 60 -8.98 16.45 -23.98
C ALA A 60 -10.49 16.76 -23.96
N PRO A 61 -11.31 15.97 -23.25
CA PRO A 61 -12.72 16.30 -23.06
C PRO A 61 -12.85 17.60 -22.24
N PRO A 62 -14.02 18.28 -22.31
CA PRO A 62 -14.25 19.50 -21.53
C PRO A 62 -14.06 19.31 -20.03
N SER A 63 -14.43 18.15 -19.48
CA SER A 63 -14.26 17.81 -18.07
C SER A 63 -12.78 17.79 -17.66
N ALA A 64 -11.91 17.18 -18.46
CA ALA A 64 -10.47 17.19 -18.21
C ALA A 64 -9.83 18.58 -18.38
N SER A 65 -10.23 19.31 -19.42
CA SER A 65 -9.67 20.63 -19.74
C SER A 65 -10.01 21.71 -18.70
N SER A 66 -11.20 21.60 -18.10
CA SER A 66 -11.69 22.54 -17.09
C SER A 66 -11.36 22.13 -15.66
N PHE A 67 -11.00 20.87 -15.41
CA PHE A 67 -10.66 20.39 -14.08
C PHE A 67 -9.47 21.16 -13.49
N ARG A 68 -9.59 21.56 -12.22
CA ARG A 68 -8.52 22.16 -11.42
C ARG A 68 -8.47 21.49 -10.05
N GLY A 69 -7.35 20.85 -9.75
CA GLY A 69 -7.04 20.28 -8.44
C GLY A 69 -6.70 21.36 -7.42
N VAL A 70 -6.58 20.95 -6.15
CA VAL A 70 -6.20 21.85 -5.05
C VAL A 70 -4.71 22.18 -5.10
N GLY A 71 -3.89 21.20 -5.50
CA GLY A 71 -2.45 21.32 -5.67
C GLY A 71 -1.98 20.65 -6.97
N PRO A 72 -0.68 20.36 -7.12
CA PRO A 72 -0.13 19.75 -8.32
C PRO A 72 -0.73 18.36 -8.58
N ILE A 73 -0.73 17.97 -9.85
CA ILE A 73 -1.08 16.62 -10.29
C ILE A 73 0.22 15.90 -10.63
N PHE A 74 0.34 14.65 -10.18
CA PHE A 74 1.52 13.82 -10.39
C PHE A 74 1.21 12.78 -11.45
N VAL A 75 2.14 12.56 -12.37
CA VAL A 75 2.09 11.43 -13.30
C VAL A 75 3.36 10.61 -13.08
N ILE A 76 3.20 9.33 -12.77
CA ILE A 76 4.32 8.45 -12.46
C ILE A 76 4.27 7.26 -13.41
N ALA A 77 5.39 6.99 -14.08
CA ALA A 77 5.58 5.79 -14.88
C ALA A 77 6.25 4.71 -14.03
N TRP A 78 5.72 3.49 -14.10
CA TRP A 78 6.10 2.36 -13.27
C TRP A 78 6.56 1.20 -14.13
N THR A 79 7.56 0.46 -13.64
CA THR A 79 7.82 -0.90 -14.12
C THR A 79 7.97 -1.87 -12.96
N ARG A 80 7.28 -3.02 -13.04
CA ARG A 80 7.35 -4.08 -12.01
C ARG A 80 7.22 -3.52 -10.58
N GLY A 81 6.24 -2.63 -10.41
CA GLY A 81 5.91 -1.95 -9.16
C GLY A 81 6.98 -1.02 -8.59
N ARG A 82 7.94 -0.57 -9.40
CA ARG A 82 8.92 0.48 -9.06
C ARG A 82 8.67 1.74 -9.88
N PRO A 83 8.73 2.93 -9.28
CA PRO A 83 8.64 4.17 -10.04
C PRO A 83 9.93 4.32 -10.86
N LEU A 84 9.79 4.67 -12.14
CA LEU A 84 10.91 4.95 -13.03
C LEU A 84 11.13 6.45 -13.14
N VAL A 85 10.12 7.14 -13.68
CA VAL A 85 10.13 8.59 -13.82
C VAL A 85 8.81 9.17 -13.37
N ARG A 86 8.87 10.43 -12.93
CA ARG A 86 7.70 11.19 -12.53
C ARG A 86 7.69 12.56 -13.20
N HIS A 87 6.48 13.06 -13.40
CA HIS A 87 6.23 14.43 -13.79
C HIS A 87 5.35 15.09 -12.72
N VAL A 88 5.79 16.23 -12.20
CA VAL A 88 5.01 17.09 -11.30
C VAL A 88 4.44 18.21 -12.17
N GLY A 89 3.12 18.17 -12.38
CA GLY A 89 2.43 19.11 -13.23
C GLY A 89 1.82 20.29 -12.48
N THR A 90 0.87 20.92 -13.15
CA THR A 90 0.09 22.04 -12.59
C THR A 90 -1.15 21.50 -11.87
N ARG A 91 -2.04 22.41 -11.48
CA ARG A 91 -3.37 22.05 -10.95
C ARG A 91 -4.34 21.63 -12.06
N ASN A 92 -4.03 21.85 -13.33
CA ASN A 92 -4.88 21.48 -14.46
C ASN A 92 -4.54 20.06 -14.94
N LEU A 93 -5.55 19.18 -15.00
CA LEU A 93 -5.37 17.80 -15.43
C LEU A 93 -4.91 17.73 -16.89
N ALA A 94 -5.57 18.41 -17.81
CA ALA A 94 -5.24 18.32 -19.23
C ALA A 94 -3.83 18.84 -19.54
N GLU A 95 -3.48 20.00 -18.99
CA GLU A 95 -2.13 20.56 -19.13
C GLU A 95 -1.06 19.61 -18.57
N THR A 96 -1.32 19.04 -17.39
CA THR A 96 -0.39 18.12 -16.74
C THR A 96 -0.19 16.82 -17.54
N ILE A 97 -1.26 16.22 -18.06
CA ILE A 97 -1.17 14.97 -18.82
C ILE A 97 -0.44 15.19 -20.15
N VAL A 98 -0.69 16.32 -20.83
CA VAL A 98 0.02 16.67 -22.07
C VAL A 98 1.51 16.90 -21.77
N ALA A 99 1.84 17.72 -20.77
CA ALA A 99 3.22 18.00 -20.39
C ALA A 99 3.98 16.75 -19.92
N ALA A 100 3.32 15.86 -19.16
CA ALA A 100 3.88 14.58 -18.76
C ALA A 100 4.15 13.69 -19.98
N GLY A 101 3.21 13.63 -20.92
CA GLY A 101 3.37 12.90 -22.17
C GLY A 101 4.58 13.38 -22.98
N GLU A 102 4.70 14.70 -23.16
CA GLU A 102 5.86 15.29 -23.84
C GLU A 102 7.18 14.98 -23.12
N ALA A 103 7.21 15.10 -21.79
CA ALA A 103 8.40 14.79 -20.99
C ALA A 103 8.78 13.31 -21.14
N PHE A 104 7.82 12.40 -21.03
CA PHE A 104 8.04 10.96 -21.10
C PHE A 104 8.44 10.49 -22.50
N ALA A 105 7.92 11.10 -23.56
CA ALA A 105 8.32 10.82 -24.94
C ALA A 105 9.82 11.06 -25.20
N HIS A 106 10.44 11.97 -24.45
CA HIS A 106 11.86 12.32 -24.57
C HIS A 106 12.73 11.69 -23.47
N ASP A 107 12.13 10.91 -22.57
CA ASP A 107 12.85 10.31 -21.45
C ASP A 107 13.63 9.06 -21.89
N ARG A 108 14.94 9.08 -21.64
CA ARG A 108 15.84 8.00 -22.05
C ARG A 108 15.67 6.72 -21.23
N GLU A 109 15.30 6.85 -19.97
CA GLU A 109 15.10 5.70 -19.08
C GLU A 109 13.82 4.96 -19.45
N LEU A 110 12.76 5.68 -19.83
CA LEU A 110 11.53 5.09 -20.36
C LEU A 110 11.73 4.45 -21.74
N ALA A 111 12.44 5.12 -22.64
CA ALA A 111 12.60 4.67 -24.02
C ALA A 111 13.24 3.27 -24.17
N VAL A 112 14.00 2.82 -23.16
CA VAL A 112 14.65 1.50 -23.13
C VAL A 112 13.84 0.42 -22.41
N GLN A 113 12.70 0.76 -21.80
CA GLN A 113 11.92 -0.21 -21.03
C GLN A 113 11.11 -1.14 -21.94
N PRO A 114 10.98 -2.43 -21.57
CA PRO A 114 9.98 -3.31 -22.16
C PRO A 114 8.57 -2.72 -21.98
N GLY A 115 7.83 -2.62 -23.08
CA GLY A 115 6.51 -1.99 -23.09
C GLY A 115 6.53 -0.49 -23.36
N TRP A 116 7.67 0.12 -23.71
CA TRP A 116 7.68 1.41 -24.38
C TRP A 116 7.61 1.22 -25.91
N GLY A 117 6.81 2.01 -26.61
CA GLY A 117 6.55 1.87 -28.05
C GLY A 117 5.39 0.92 -28.39
N ARG A 118 5.33 0.48 -29.65
CA ARG A 118 4.20 -0.29 -30.21
C ARG A 118 4.19 -1.77 -29.87
N ASP A 119 5.21 -2.28 -29.18
CA ASP A 119 5.27 -3.69 -28.81
C ASP A 119 4.25 -4.00 -27.69
N SER A 120 3.17 -4.67 -28.06
CA SER A 120 2.07 -5.03 -27.16
C SER A 120 2.42 -6.19 -26.23
N ALA A 121 3.39 -7.04 -26.57
CA ALA A 121 3.73 -8.22 -25.80
C ALA A 121 4.33 -7.89 -24.42
N ALA A 122 4.91 -6.69 -24.30
CA ALA A 122 5.47 -6.17 -23.04
C ALA A 122 4.68 -4.97 -22.47
N ALA A 123 3.54 -4.60 -23.06
CA ALA A 123 2.78 -3.42 -22.61
C ALA A 123 2.34 -3.53 -21.14
N GLU A 124 2.13 -4.74 -20.62
CA GLU A 124 1.73 -4.95 -19.22
C GLU A 124 2.84 -4.65 -18.20
N SER A 125 4.11 -4.56 -18.62
CA SER A 125 5.23 -4.27 -17.71
C SER A 125 5.44 -2.79 -17.43
N LEU A 126 4.82 -1.89 -18.22
CA LEU A 126 4.83 -0.45 -17.98
C LEU A 126 3.42 0.00 -17.58
N ARG A 127 3.30 0.74 -16.48
CA ARG A 127 2.02 1.28 -16.00
C ARG A 127 2.18 2.76 -15.68
N PHE A 128 1.09 3.51 -15.77
CA PHE A 128 1.03 4.89 -15.32
C PHE A 128 0.11 5.02 -14.12
N THR A 129 0.48 5.87 -13.17
CA THR A 129 -0.42 6.36 -12.13
C THR A 129 -0.55 7.86 -12.31
N VAL A 130 -1.77 8.38 -12.20
CA VAL A 130 -2.05 9.81 -12.12
C VAL A 130 -2.58 10.09 -10.73
N GLU A 131 -1.90 10.89 -9.92
CA GLU A 131 -2.34 11.25 -8.57
C GLU A 131 -2.74 12.72 -8.52
N VAL A 132 -3.93 12.99 -7.98
CA VAL A 132 -4.48 14.33 -7.84
C VAL A 132 -4.34 14.78 -6.40
N THR A 133 -3.70 15.92 -6.18
CA THR A 133 -3.68 16.57 -4.86
C THR A 133 -5.07 17.03 -4.48
N ARG A 134 -5.53 16.55 -3.32
CA ARG A 134 -6.84 16.84 -2.75
C ARG A 134 -6.77 17.83 -1.61
N GLY A 135 -5.62 18.01 -0.96
CA GLY A 135 -5.46 19.03 0.07
C GLY A 135 -4.17 18.86 0.84
N GLU A 136 -3.89 19.86 1.67
CA GLU A 136 -2.66 19.93 2.45
C GLU A 136 -2.98 20.38 3.88
N ALA A 137 -2.19 19.93 4.84
CA ALA A 137 -2.21 20.39 6.22
C ALA A 137 -0.79 20.37 6.80
N PRO A 138 -0.48 21.18 7.82
CA PRO A 138 0.85 21.16 8.42
C PRO A 138 1.19 19.79 9.04
N VAL A 139 2.48 19.46 9.06
CA VAL A 139 3.04 18.44 9.96
C VAL A 139 3.33 19.09 11.31
N TRP A 140 3.06 18.38 12.39
CA TRP A 140 3.30 18.86 13.75
C TRP A 140 4.63 18.34 14.29
N PHE A 141 5.63 19.20 14.21
CA PHE A 141 6.90 18.99 14.90
C PHE A 141 6.82 19.52 16.34
N GLY A 142 7.38 18.79 17.31
CA GLY A 142 7.58 19.30 18.67
C GLY A 142 7.29 18.33 19.81
N VAL A 143 6.76 17.13 19.53
CA VAL A 143 6.63 16.07 20.53
C VAL A 143 7.20 14.79 19.95
N PRO A 144 8.32 14.26 20.48
CA PRO A 144 8.98 13.08 19.92
C PRO A 144 8.01 11.92 19.68
N PHE A 145 8.15 11.26 18.54
CA PHE A 145 7.34 10.15 18.07
C PHE A 145 5.92 10.51 17.60
N ILE A 146 5.38 11.69 17.93
CA ILE A 146 4.05 12.10 17.46
C ILE A 146 4.11 12.50 15.99
N GLU A 147 5.19 13.14 15.55
CA GLU A 147 5.40 13.50 14.15
C GLU A 147 5.26 12.28 13.22
N ASN A 148 5.71 11.12 13.68
CA ASN A 148 5.67 9.88 12.91
C ASN A 148 4.24 9.33 12.73
N LEU A 149 3.29 9.78 13.54
CA LEU A 149 1.86 9.43 13.46
C LEU A 149 1.06 10.40 12.58
N ASP A 150 1.64 11.52 12.16
CA ASP A 150 0.89 12.56 11.47
C ASP A 150 0.51 12.18 10.05
N VAL A 151 1.31 11.35 9.38
CA VAL A 151 1.03 10.90 8.00
C VAL A 151 0.08 9.72 8.03
N VAL A 152 -1.11 9.89 7.46
CA VAL A 152 -2.09 8.80 7.31
C VAL A 152 -1.65 7.84 6.19
N PRO A 153 -1.33 6.57 6.49
CA PRO A 153 -0.82 5.63 5.50
C PRO A 153 -1.75 5.47 4.29
N LEU A 154 -1.15 5.36 3.10
CA LEU A 154 -1.85 5.16 1.82
C LEU A 154 -2.77 6.31 1.38
N ARG A 155 -2.76 7.44 2.11
CA ARG A 155 -3.61 8.60 1.80
C ARG A 155 -2.82 9.90 1.73
N GLU A 156 -1.83 10.03 2.60
CA GLU A 156 -1.03 11.24 2.73
C GLU A 156 0.43 10.95 2.33
N GLY A 157 1.01 11.92 1.64
CA GLY A 157 2.43 12.07 1.36
C GLY A 157 2.98 13.27 2.11
N LEU A 158 4.15 13.73 1.69
CA LEU A 158 4.80 14.92 2.24
C LEU A 158 5.16 15.90 1.13
N HIS A 159 5.09 17.18 1.47
CA HIS A 159 5.56 18.30 0.67
C HIS A 159 6.48 19.16 1.52
N LEU A 160 7.66 19.46 0.98
CA LEU A 160 8.62 20.41 1.53
C LEU A 160 8.71 21.60 0.56
N SER A 161 8.49 22.81 1.07
CA SER A 161 8.78 24.05 0.36
C SER A 161 9.97 24.74 1.03
N LEU A 162 11.06 24.91 0.29
CA LEU A 162 12.33 25.45 0.77
C LEU A 162 12.94 26.36 -0.31
N ASP A 163 13.30 27.60 0.05
CA ASP A 163 13.83 28.62 -0.88
C ASP A 163 12.95 28.92 -2.11
N GLY A 164 11.64 28.65 -2.04
CA GLY A 164 10.73 28.78 -3.17
C GLY A 164 10.80 27.63 -4.18
N GLU A 165 11.55 26.57 -3.85
CA GLU A 165 11.52 25.27 -4.54
C GLU A 165 10.64 24.29 -3.75
N ASP A 166 9.98 23.39 -4.47
CA ASP A 166 9.08 22.40 -3.87
C ASP A 166 9.56 20.97 -4.15
N ALA A 167 9.60 20.16 -3.11
CA ALA A 167 9.81 18.72 -3.19
C ALA A 167 8.61 17.95 -2.62
N TYR A 168 8.22 16.90 -3.32
CA TYR A 168 7.06 16.08 -2.99
C TYR A 168 7.45 14.61 -2.88
N ILE A 169 6.77 13.88 -2.01
CA ILE A 169 6.68 12.42 -2.04
C ILE A 169 5.21 12.02 -1.87
N THR A 170 4.67 11.29 -2.84
CA THR A 170 3.25 10.93 -2.87
C THR A 170 2.95 9.69 -2.02
N PRO A 171 1.68 9.42 -1.68
CA PRO A 171 1.30 8.19 -0.98
C PRO A 171 1.74 6.92 -1.71
N GLU A 172 1.67 6.91 -3.05
CA GLU A 172 2.11 5.78 -3.87
C GLU A 172 3.63 5.60 -3.87
N GLU A 173 4.41 6.69 -3.86
CA GLU A 173 5.87 6.62 -3.72
C GLU A 173 6.27 6.08 -2.34
N LEU A 174 5.61 6.53 -1.26
CA LEU A 174 5.82 5.98 0.09
C LEU A 174 5.50 4.49 0.17
N ARG A 175 4.40 4.07 -0.48
CA ARG A 175 4.02 2.65 -0.58
C ARG A 175 5.07 1.85 -1.36
N ALA A 176 5.57 2.40 -2.46
CA ALA A 176 6.57 1.74 -3.30
C ALA A 176 7.94 1.60 -2.63
N ALA A 177 8.27 2.52 -1.72
CA ALA A 177 9.49 2.50 -0.92
C ALA A 177 9.37 1.63 0.35
N ASP A 178 8.26 0.87 0.52
CA ASP A 178 7.99 0.01 1.67
C ASP A 178 8.07 0.76 3.02
N VAL A 179 7.84 2.08 3.03
CA VAL A 179 8.03 2.94 4.23
C VAL A 179 7.09 2.57 5.36
N TYR A 180 5.88 2.11 5.02
CA TYR A 180 4.86 1.70 5.99
C TYR A 180 5.16 0.34 6.65
N ASP A 181 6.05 -0.49 6.08
CA ASP A 181 6.34 -1.83 6.59
C ASP A 181 7.41 -1.81 7.70
N VAL A 182 8.21 -0.76 7.79
CA VAL A 182 9.31 -0.65 8.75
C VAL A 182 8.81 -0.07 10.07
N GLY A 183 8.05 1.03 10.01
CA GLY A 183 7.63 1.80 11.17
C GLY A 183 8.80 2.40 11.97
N VAL A 184 8.47 3.23 12.96
CA VAL A 184 9.44 3.79 13.91
C VAL A 184 9.40 2.99 15.20
N ALA A 185 10.56 2.46 15.61
CA ALA A 185 10.70 1.72 16.86
C ALA A 185 10.41 2.64 18.06
N THR A 186 9.51 2.21 18.94
CA THR A 186 9.21 2.93 20.18
C THR A 186 9.99 2.35 21.37
N PRO A 187 10.05 3.05 22.52
CA PRO A 187 10.60 2.47 23.75
C PRO A 187 9.84 1.25 24.29
N ILE A 188 8.64 0.96 23.76
CA ILE A 188 7.84 -0.20 24.12
C ILE A 188 8.26 -1.38 23.22
N PRO A 189 8.71 -2.52 23.80
CA PRO A 189 9.10 -3.69 23.02
C PRO A 189 8.02 -4.12 22.03
N ASP A 190 8.44 -4.47 20.82
CA ASP A 190 7.59 -4.96 19.73
C ASP A 190 6.50 -3.98 19.23
N LEU A 191 6.54 -2.71 19.66
CA LEU A 191 5.66 -1.66 19.15
C LEU A 191 6.43 -0.74 18.19
N THR A 192 6.05 -0.81 16.92
CA THR A 192 6.43 0.14 15.88
C THR A 192 5.25 1.00 15.49
N ILE A 193 5.49 2.27 15.16
CA ILE A 193 4.42 3.20 14.79
C ILE A 193 4.78 4.01 13.55
N GLY A 194 3.76 4.33 12.75
CA GLY A 194 3.84 5.42 11.78
C GLY A 194 4.89 5.26 10.69
N VAL A 195 5.39 6.39 10.20
CA VAL A 195 6.50 6.51 9.24
C VAL A 195 7.56 7.44 9.80
N ASP A 196 8.83 7.26 9.45
CA ASP A 196 9.91 8.14 9.87
C ASP A 196 9.87 9.47 9.09
N VAL A 197 9.07 10.42 9.58
CA VAL A 197 8.83 11.70 8.91
C VAL A 197 10.11 12.52 8.80
N VAL A 198 10.97 12.47 9.80
CA VAL A 198 12.24 13.22 9.81
C VAL A 198 13.16 12.72 8.70
N SER A 199 13.34 11.40 8.57
CA SER A 199 14.13 10.82 7.49
C SER A 199 13.57 11.14 6.10
N LEU A 200 12.24 11.14 5.96
CA LEU A 200 11.58 11.51 4.70
C LEU A 200 11.75 12.98 4.35
N VAL A 201 11.65 13.89 5.33
CA VAL A 201 11.89 15.33 5.13
C VAL A 201 13.34 15.58 4.70
N GLY A 202 14.32 14.92 5.35
CA GLY A 202 15.71 14.97 4.92
C GLY A 202 15.93 14.43 3.49
N GLN A 203 15.17 13.40 3.08
CA GLN A 203 15.19 12.92 1.70
C GLN A 203 14.64 13.97 0.71
N LEU A 204 13.58 14.69 1.07
CA LEU A 204 13.04 15.77 0.26
C LEU A 204 14.04 16.93 0.11
N ALA A 205 14.70 17.35 1.20
CA ALA A 205 15.74 18.38 1.15
C ALA A 205 16.90 17.99 0.23
N ARG A 206 17.38 16.75 0.34
CA ARG A 206 18.40 16.20 -0.58
C ARG A 206 17.94 16.19 -2.03
N SER A 207 16.66 16.00 -2.30
CA SER A 207 16.12 16.06 -3.67
C SER A 207 16.15 17.48 -4.27
N LEU A 208 16.18 18.51 -3.43
CA LEU A 208 16.41 19.91 -3.79
C LEU A 208 17.90 20.29 -3.81
N GLY A 209 18.80 19.32 -3.61
CA GLY A 209 20.24 19.58 -3.52
C GLY A 209 20.65 20.35 -2.26
N ARG A 210 19.88 20.23 -1.17
CA ARG A 210 20.17 20.79 0.16
C ARG A 210 20.58 19.69 1.14
N ASP A 211 21.21 20.08 2.24
CA ASP A 211 21.50 19.17 3.34
C ASP A 211 20.24 18.93 4.18
N GLU A 212 20.23 17.87 4.98
CA GLU A 212 19.04 17.52 5.79
C GLU A 212 18.74 18.53 6.89
N GLU A 213 19.76 19.24 7.39
CA GLU A 213 19.64 20.30 8.39
C GLU A 213 18.93 21.54 7.82
N ASP A 214 19.04 21.81 6.51
CA ASP A 214 18.39 22.94 5.85
C ASP A 214 16.86 22.78 5.81
N ALA A 215 16.35 21.56 6.00
CA ALA A 215 14.91 21.30 5.98
C ALA A 215 14.16 22.01 7.12
N ASP A 216 14.84 22.33 8.22
CA ASP A 216 14.28 23.06 9.36
C ASP A 216 13.92 24.51 9.01
N GLU A 217 14.50 25.06 7.93
CA GLU A 217 14.18 26.40 7.41
C GLU A 217 12.96 26.39 6.47
N GLY A 218 12.55 25.20 6.03
CA GLY A 218 11.44 24.99 5.10
C GLY A 218 10.08 24.88 5.77
N THR A 219 9.03 24.88 4.95
CA THR A 219 7.68 24.52 5.40
C THR A 219 7.37 23.10 4.96
N VAL A 220 7.03 22.23 5.93
CA VAL A 220 6.61 20.86 5.66
C VAL A 220 5.11 20.70 5.87
N THR A 221 4.43 20.18 4.85
CA THR A 221 3.01 19.84 4.89
C THR A 221 2.78 18.38 4.54
N ARG A 222 1.70 17.83 5.08
CA ARG A 222 1.11 16.57 4.66
C ARG A 222 0.27 16.82 3.44
N LEU A 223 0.47 16.00 2.43
CA LEU A 223 -0.17 16.11 1.13
C LEU A 223 -1.17 14.97 0.97
N TRP A 224 -2.48 15.23 1.03
CA TRP A 224 -3.44 14.22 0.62
C TRP A 224 -3.49 14.18 -0.90
N ALA A 225 -2.99 13.10 -1.50
CA ALA A 225 -3.16 12.80 -2.92
C ALA A 225 -3.99 11.52 -3.11
N SER A 226 -4.67 11.41 -4.25
CA SER A 226 -5.41 10.19 -4.58
C SER A 226 -5.18 9.82 -6.04
N ALA A 227 -4.84 8.56 -6.27
CA ALA A 227 -4.69 8.01 -7.60
C ALA A 227 -6.04 8.02 -8.33
N LEU A 228 -6.02 8.41 -9.60
CA LEU A 228 -7.10 8.12 -10.54
C LEU A 228 -7.17 6.62 -10.69
N ALA A 229 -8.38 6.08 -10.58
CA ALA A 229 -8.65 4.68 -10.85
C ALA A 229 -9.44 4.62 -12.15
N ALA A 230 -8.88 3.95 -13.16
CA ALA A 230 -9.63 3.65 -14.39
C ALA A 230 -10.79 2.69 -14.10
N GLU A 231 -10.60 1.80 -13.11
CA GLU A 231 -11.57 0.82 -12.64
C GLU A 231 -11.63 0.86 -11.10
N SER A 232 -12.80 0.58 -10.53
CA SER A 232 -12.98 0.60 -9.08
C SER A 232 -12.55 -0.74 -8.49
N TYR A 233 -11.40 -0.80 -7.82
CA TYR A 233 -11.00 -1.99 -7.06
C TYR A 233 -11.24 -1.83 -5.54
N PRO A 234 -11.71 -2.87 -4.84
CA PRO A 234 -12.31 -4.08 -5.41
C PRO A 234 -13.66 -3.74 -6.06
N ASP A 235 -14.03 -4.52 -7.08
CA ASP A 235 -15.38 -4.46 -7.62
C ASP A 235 -16.37 -4.69 -6.48
N ARG A 236 -17.37 -3.81 -6.37
CA ARG A 236 -18.46 -3.98 -5.40
C ARG A 236 -19.37 -5.09 -5.90
N VAL A 237 -19.00 -6.34 -5.62
CA VAL A 237 -19.85 -7.51 -5.85
C VAL A 237 -20.89 -7.58 -4.75
N GLU A 238 -22.15 -7.78 -5.11
CA GLU A 238 -23.21 -8.04 -4.14
C GLU A 238 -22.92 -9.33 -3.38
N VAL A 239 -23.03 -9.31 -2.05
CA VAL A 239 -22.74 -10.49 -1.22
C VAL A 239 -23.96 -11.43 -1.27
N THR A 240 -23.93 -12.36 -2.22
CA THR A 240 -24.91 -13.45 -2.35
C THR A 240 -24.30 -14.79 -1.94
N GLU A 241 -25.14 -15.80 -1.73
CA GLU A 241 -24.65 -17.16 -1.44
C GLU A 241 -23.81 -17.71 -2.61
N GLU A 242 -24.26 -17.49 -3.84
CA GLU A 242 -23.57 -17.90 -5.06
C GLU A 242 -22.19 -17.23 -5.16
N ALA A 243 -22.11 -15.90 -4.95
CA ALA A 243 -20.85 -15.16 -5.00
C ALA A 243 -19.87 -15.65 -3.92
N LEU A 244 -20.36 -15.98 -2.71
CA LEU A 244 -19.54 -16.56 -1.66
C LEU A 244 -19.02 -17.95 -2.02
N ARG A 245 -19.84 -18.80 -2.64
CA ARG A 245 -19.42 -20.13 -3.10
C ARG A 245 -18.35 -20.04 -4.20
N GLU A 246 -18.51 -19.11 -5.13
CA GLU A 246 -17.51 -18.83 -6.17
C GLU A 246 -16.20 -18.33 -5.57
N ALA A 247 -16.27 -17.37 -4.64
CA ALA A 247 -15.10 -16.84 -3.95
C ALA A 247 -14.33 -17.91 -3.14
N VAL A 248 -15.04 -18.88 -2.54
CA VAL A 248 -14.41 -20.02 -1.85
C VAL A 248 -13.60 -20.90 -2.82
N VAL A 249 -14.16 -21.18 -4.00
CA VAL A 249 -13.46 -21.96 -5.03
C VAL A 249 -12.26 -21.18 -5.57
N GLU A 250 -12.44 -19.89 -5.89
CA GLU A 250 -11.36 -19.02 -6.35
C GLU A 250 -10.22 -18.92 -5.33
N GLY A 251 -10.57 -18.79 -4.04
CA GLY A 251 -9.61 -18.81 -2.94
C GLY A 251 -8.82 -20.11 -2.86
N ALA A 252 -9.47 -21.27 -3.05
CA ALA A 252 -8.78 -22.56 -3.09
C ALA A 252 -7.85 -22.68 -4.30
N GLU A 253 -8.28 -22.24 -5.47
CA GLU A 253 -7.44 -22.22 -6.67
C GLU A 253 -6.24 -21.31 -6.51
N PHE A 254 -6.42 -20.13 -5.91
CA PHE A 254 -5.33 -19.22 -5.58
C PHE A 254 -4.29 -19.89 -4.67
N LEU A 255 -4.74 -20.57 -3.60
CA LEU A 255 -3.85 -21.28 -2.68
C LEU A 255 -3.11 -22.44 -3.35
N LEU A 256 -3.77 -23.16 -4.26
CA LEU A 256 -3.15 -24.25 -5.02
C LEU A 256 -2.09 -23.72 -5.99
N ARG A 257 -2.32 -22.58 -6.65
CA ARG A 257 -1.30 -21.89 -7.47
C ARG A 257 -0.10 -21.42 -6.63
N HIS A 258 -0.34 -21.08 -5.38
CA HIS A 258 0.68 -20.66 -4.41
C HIS A 258 1.20 -21.81 -3.53
N MET A 259 0.94 -23.07 -3.91
CA MET A 259 1.51 -24.23 -3.24
C MET A 259 2.76 -24.71 -3.97
N ARG A 260 3.85 -24.84 -3.23
CA ARG A 260 5.12 -25.40 -3.71
C ARG A 260 4.97 -26.91 -3.94
N PRO A 261 5.82 -27.51 -4.79
CA PRO A 261 5.78 -28.95 -5.06
C PRO A 261 5.92 -29.84 -3.80
N ASP A 262 6.59 -29.33 -2.76
CA ASP A 262 6.81 -30.03 -1.49
C ASP A 262 5.63 -29.94 -0.51
N GLY A 263 4.55 -29.25 -0.86
CA GLY A 263 3.35 -29.09 -0.04
C GLY A 263 3.33 -27.84 0.85
N ARG A 264 4.39 -27.03 0.85
CA ARG A 264 4.38 -25.72 1.53
C ARG A 264 3.65 -24.66 0.72
N TYR A 265 2.99 -23.73 1.39
CA TYR A 265 2.46 -22.52 0.76
C TYR A 265 3.51 -21.40 0.66
N THR A 266 3.43 -20.62 -0.41
CA THR A 266 4.06 -19.30 -0.54
C THR A 266 3.40 -18.35 0.45
N TYR A 267 4.21 -17.77 1.35
CA TYR A 267 3.68 -17.01 2.47
C TYR A 267 3.62 -15.51 2.21
N LEU A 268 4.73 -14.95 1.73
CA LEU A 268 4.81 -13.58 1.27
C LEU A 268 5.05 -13.62 -0.24
N TYR A 269 4.15 -13.02 -0.98
CA TYR A 269 4.27 -12.82 -2.42
C TYR A 269 4.40 -11.32 -2.68
N ASP A 270 5.48 -10.91 -3.32
CA ASP A 270 5.66 -9.54 -3.76
C ASP A 270 5.07 -9.41 -5.17
N ALA A 271 3.87 -8.83 -5.25
CA ALA A 271 3.17 -8.62 -6.51
C ALA A 271 3.92 -7.65 -7.45
N ARG A 272 4.82 -6.79 -6.93
CA ARG A 272 5.63 -5.89 -7.75
C ARG A 272 6.66 -6.69 -8.56
N THR A 273 7.33 -7.64 -7.90
CA THR A 273 8.40 -8.44 -8.52
C THR A 273 7.93 -9.79 -9.07
N GLY A 274 6.70 -10.19 -8.75
CA GLY A 274 6.14 -11.49 -9.12
C GLY A 274 6.81 -12.67 -8.41
N ARG A 275 7.38 -12.46 -7.22
CA ARG A 275 8.24 -13.44 -6.53
C ARG A 275 7.85 -13.63 -5.06
N GLU A 276 8.13 -14.82 -4.55
CA GLU A 276 8.07 -15.11 -3.11
C GLU A 276 9.15 -14.29 -2.37
N ARG A 277 8.77 -13.61 -1.28
CA ARG A 277 9.74 -13.01 -0.35
C ARG A 277 10.15 -14.05 0.71
N PRO A 278 11.44 -14.14 1.05
CA PRO A 278 11.87 -14.93 2.20
C PRO A 278 11.16 -14.44 3.46
N ALA A 279 10.49 -15.36 4.15
CA ALA A 279 9.78 -15.11 5.40
C ALA A 279 9.97 -16.28 6.35
N GLY A 280 9.83 -16.02 7.65
CA GLY A 280 9.68 -17.09 8.63
C GLY A 280 8.45 -17.93 8.30
N TYR A 281 8.62 -19.24 8.17
CA TYR A 281 7.49 -20.14 7.94
C TYR A 281 6.61 -20.18 9.18
N ASN A 282 5.29 -20.16 9.02
CA ASN A 282 4.35 -20.15 10.14
C ASN A 282 3.42 -21.37 10.03
N LEU A 283 3.65 -22.35 10.88
CA LEU A 283 2.89 -23.58 10.94
C LEU A 283 1.39 -23.37 11.27
N PRO A 284 0.99 -22.49 12.22
CA PRO A 284 -0.42 -22.17 12.45
C PRO A 284 -1.18 -21.77 11.17
N ARG A 285 -0.58 -20.92 10.34
CA ARG A 285 -1.18 -20.50 9.06
C ARG A 285 -1.18 -21.64 8.05
N HIS A 286 -0.11 -22.43 7.94
CA HIS A 286 -0.09 -23.64 7.10
C HIS A 286 -1.25 -24.58 7.44
N SER A 287 -1.48 -24.81 8.73
CA SER A 287 -2.51 -25.73 9.20
C SER A 287 -3.92 -25.21 8.92
N GLY A 288 -4.17 -23.91 9.15
CA GLY A 288 -5.43 -23.27 8.78
C GLY A 288 -5.72 -23.33 7.28
N THR A 289 -4.73 -23.04 6.43
CA THR A 289 -4.85 -23.13 4.97
C THR A 289 -5.12 -24.57 4.50
N THR A 290 -4.47 -25.55 5.12
CA THR A 290 -4.66 -26.97 4.80
C THR A 290 -6.06 -27.44 5.17
N TYR A 291 -6.54 -27.04 6.35
CA TYR A 291 -7.91 -27.30 6.80
C TYR A 291 -8.95 -26.65 5.88
N PHE A 292 -8.71 -25.41 5.44
CA PHE A 292 -9.56 -24.75 4.45
C PHE A 292 -9.67 -25.58 3.15
N LEU A 293 -8.55 -26.02 2.56
CA LEU A 293 -8.59 -26.84 1.34
C LEU A 293 -9.35 -28.16 1.55
N ALA A 294 -9.21 -28.80 2.72
CA ALA A 294 -9.97 -30.00 3.06
C ALA A 294 -11.49 -29.71 3.10
N GLN A 295 -11.90 -28.58 3.69
CA GLN A 295 -13.30 -28.15 3.72
C GLN A 295 -13.83 -27.82 2.33
N VAL A 296 -13.05 -27.16 1.47
CA VAL A 296 -13.47 -26.87 0.09
C VAL A 296 -13.76 -28.15 -0.67
N HIS A 297 -12.93 -29.18 -0.53
CA HIS A 297 -13.25 -30.49 -1.11
C HIS A 297 -14.54 -31.08 -0.53
N HIS A 298 -14.70 -31.03 0.79
CA HIS A 298 -15.88 -31.62 1.44
C HIS A 298 -17.19 -30.95 0.99
N LEU A 299 -17.21 -29.63 0.88
CA LEU A 299 -18.40 -28.83 0.60
C LEU A 299 -18.67 -28.65 -0.91
N HIS A 300 -17.61 -28.55 -1.72
CA HIS A 300 -17.72 -28.25 -3.15
C HIS A 300 -17.27 -29.40 -4.06
N GLY A 301 -16.82 -30.52 -3.49
CA GLY A 301 -16.40 -31.69 -4.26
C GLY A 301 -15.07 -31.52 -5.02
N MET A 302 -14.33 -30.43 -4.80
CA MET A 302 -13.13 -30.07 -5.58
C MET A 302 -11.96 -31.06 -5.34
N PRO A 303 -11.61 -31.95 -6.30
CA PRO A 303 -10.59 -32.98 -6.06
C PRO A 303 -9.17 -32.40 -5.93
N ALA A 304 -8.89 -31.30 -6.64
CA ALA A 304 -7.61 -30.61 -6.57
C ALA A 304 -7.33 -30.04 -5.16
N ALA A 305 -8.36 -29.54 -4.47
CA ALA A 305 -8.23 -29.07 -3.08
C ALA A 305 -7.89 -30.21 -2.12
N ARG A 306 -8.52 -31.39 -2.28
CA ARG A 306 -8.16 -32.60 -1.51
C ARG A 306 -6.71 -32.98 -1.72
N GLU A 307 -6.26 -33.00 -2.96
CA GLU A 307 -4.88 -33.40 -3.27
C GLU A 307 -3.88 -32.37 -2.73
N GLY A 308 -4.19 -31.07 -2.84
CA GLY A 308 -3.42 -30.02 -2.18
C GLY A 308 -3.32 -30.22 -0.67
N ALA A 309 -4.44 -30.45 0.00
CA ALA A 309 -4.48 -30.71 1.44
C ALA A 309 -3.63 -31.94 1.83
N ARG A 310 -3.69 -33.02 1.04
CA ARG A 310 -2.87 -34.22 1.27
C ARG A 310 -1.37 -33.94 1.13
N ARG A 311 -0.96 -33.17 0.11
CA ARG A 311 0.46 -32.77 -0.04
C ARG A 311 0.94 -31.93 1.14
N ALA A 312 0.13 -30.97 1.59
CA ALA A 312 0.43 -30.15 2.74
C ALA A 312 0.58 -30.98 4.03
N LEU A 313 -0.35 -31.91 4.29
CA LEU A 313 -0.26 -32.85 5.40
C LEU A 313 0.98 -33.75 5.31
N ALA A 314 1.32 -34.23 4.12
CA ALA A 314 2.53 -35.02 3.91
C ALA A 314 3.80 -34.24 4.28
N TRP A 315 3.85 -32.94 3.96
CA TRP A 315 4.95 -32.07 4.36
C TRP A 315 5.07 -31.96 5.89
N VAL A 316 3.97 -31.69 6.59
CA VAL A 316 3.94 -31.62 8.06
C VAL A 316 4.43 -32.93 8.65
N LYS A 317 3.87 -34.05 8.19
CA LYS A 317 4.23 -35.40 8.65
C LYS A 317 5.73 -35.66 8.52
N ASN A 318 6.31 -35.30 7.38
CA ASN A 318 7.70 -35.63 7.07
C ASN A 318 8.71 -34.66 7.71
N THR A 319 8.31 -33.44 8.03
CA THR A 319 9.28 -32.39 8.40
C THR A 319 9.08 -31.78 9.78
N ARG A 320 7.86 -31.80 10.32
CA ARG A 320 7.48 -31.09 11.56
C ARG A 320 7.04 -31.99 12.70
N ILE A 321 6.82 -33.28 12.46
CA ILE A 321 6.52 -34.23 13.54
C ILE A 321 7.80 -34.56 14.33
N ARG A 322 7.73 -34.41 15.65
CA ARG A 322 8.80 -34.74 16.61
C ARG A 322 8.23 -35.42 17.85
N HIS A 323 9.10 -36.15 18.56
CA HIS A 323 8.75 -36.64 19.89
C HIS A 323 8.68 -35.49 20.89
N CYS A 324 7.64 -35.48 21.73
CA CYS A 324 7.41 -34.46 22.74
C CYS A 324 6.92 -35.12 24.03
N GLY A 325 7.59 -34.89 25.16
CA GLY A 325 7.13 -35.39 26.47
C GLY A 325 7.15 -36.92 26.68
N GLY A 326 7.50 -37.74 25.68
CA GLY A 326 7.73 -39.19 25.85
C GLY A 326 7.95 -39.95 24.52
N PRO A 327 8.44 -41.20 24.55
CA PRO A 327 8.82 -41.97 23.35
C PRO A 327 7.66 -42.36 22.41
N ALA A 328 6.42 -42.30 22.90
CA ALA A 328 5.22 -42.64 22.12
C ALA A 328 4.37 -41.42 21.73
N LEU A 329 4.77 -40.23 22.18
CA LEU A 329 4.03 -39.00 21.96
C LEU A 329 4.68 -38.22 20.82
N TRP A 330 3.85 -37.82 19.86
CA TRP A 330 4.26 -37.07 18.68
C TRP A 330 3.55 -35.73 18.67
N CYS A 331 4.31 -34.66 18.45
CA CYS A 331 3.81 -33.30 18.32
C CYS A 331 4.25 -32.71 16.99
N VAL A 332 3.45 -31.75 16.51
CA VAL A 332 3.90 -30.84 15.47
C VAL A 332 4.71 -29.72 16.12
N GLU A 333 5.97 -29.59 15.73
CA GLU A 333 6.95 -28.69 16.33
C GLU A 333 7.48 -27.67 15.32
N GLN A 334 7.69 -26.45 15.81
CA GLN A 334 8.36 -25.39 15.07
C GLN A 334 9.37 -24.67 15.97
N ASN A 335 10.63 -24.61 15.52
CA ASN A 335 11.74 -23.91 16.17
C ASN A 335 11.98 -24.33 17.64
N GLY A 336 11.84 -25.61 17.95
CA GLY A 336 12.01 -26.20 19.28
C GLY A 336 10.80 -26.03 20.20
N VAL A 337 9.70 -25.46 19.69
CA VAL A 337 8.49 -25.19 20.47
C VAL A 337 7.33 -25.99 19.89
N VAL A 338 6.59 -26.65 20.77
CA VAL A 338 5.28 -27.24 20.42
C VAL A 338 4.23 -26.15 20.60
N GLU A 339 3.69 -25.67 19.49
CA GLU A 339 2.63 -24.67 19.50
C GLU A 339 1.26 -25.36 19.66
N MET A 340 0.56 -25.05 20.75
CA MET A 340 -0.84 -25.46 20.93
C MET A 340 -1.77 -24.47 20.22
N GLY A 341 -2.82 -24.95 19.55
CA GLY A 341 -3.77 -24.12 18.82
C GLY A 341 -3.99 -24.57 17.38
N SER A 342 -4.03 -23.63 16.42
CA SER A 342 -4.34 -23.92 15.02
C SER A 342 -3.36 -24.87 14.33
N SER A 343 -2.12 -24.99 14.82
CA SER A 343 -1.16 -26.02 14.37
C SER A 343 -1.68 -27.45 14.53
N ALA A 344 -2.64 -27.68 15.46
CA ALA A 344 -3.29 -28.97 15.66
C ALA A 344 -4.29 -29.34 14.55
N LEU A 345 -4.68 -28.41 13.67
CA LEU A 345 -5.58 -28.72 12.53
C LEU A 345 -4.96 -29.65 11.49
N THR A 346 -3.64 -29.87 11.57
CA THR A 346 -2.88 -30.80 10.72
C THR A 346 -2.35 -32.01 11.47
N ALA A 347 -2.73 -32.19 12.74
CA ALA A 347 -2.30 -33.30 13.58
C ALA A 347 -3.15 -34.56 13.37
#